data_AF-A0A5E4FL55-F1
#
_entry.id   AF-A0A5E4FL55-F1
#
_cell.length_a   1.000
_cell.length_b   1.000
_cell.length_c   1.000
_cell.angle_alpha   90.00
_cell.angle_beta   90.00
_cell.angle_gamma   90.00
#
_symmetry.space_group_name_H-M   'P 1'
#
loop_
_entity.id
_entity.type
_entity.pdbx_description
1 polymer ?
#
loop_
_entity_poly.entity_id
_entity_poly.type
_entity_poly.pdbx_seq_one_letter_code
_entity_poly.pdbx_strand_id
1 'polypeptide(L)'
;LVGLVDPKQASAQSGSLTYKSKHLSDRLETTNGDQFFFMPYNPGGHWVLIIVRPAKEMVYYMDSLPNRSVDECMRNIVNTAIKMYNSHVGKQSS
;
A
#
# COMPACT_ATOMS: atom_id res chain seq x y z
N LEU A 1 8.89 -5.15 -13.81
CA LEU A 1 9.59 -5.48 -12.53
C LEU A 1 8.59 -5.31 -11.39
N VAL A 2 8.68 -6.05 -10.28
CA VAL A 2 7.76 -5.94 -9.12
C VAL A 2 8.44 -5.18 -7.99
N GLY A 3 7.70 -4.31 -7.30
CA GLY A 3 8.19 -3.52 -6.16
C GLY A 3 7.78 -4.20 -4.86
N LEU A 4 8.72 -4.41 -3.94
CA LEU A 4 8.42 -4.94 -2.61
C LEU A 4 8.39 -3.81 -1.59
N VAL A 5 7.42 -3.88 -0.66
CA VAL A 5 7.30 -3.02 0.52
C VAL A 5 7.77 -3.81 1.74
N ASP A 6 8.55 -3.18 2.62
CA ASP A 6 9.06 -3.81 3.83
C ASP A 6 7.89 -4.14 4.79
N PRO A 7 7.66 -5.42 5.12
CA PRO A 7 6.57 -5.82 6.02
C PRO A 7 6.70 -5.23 7.43
N LYS A 8 7.92 -4.94 7.91
CA LYS A 8 8.14 -4.33 9.22
C LYS A 8 7.57 -2.91 9.27
N GLN A 9 7.59 -2.20 8.14
CA GLN A 9 7.07 -0.83 8.05
C GLN A 9 5.56 -0.83 7.79
N ALA A 10 5.05 -1.85 7.09
CA ALA A 10 3.66 -1.97 6.71
C ALA A 10 2.71 -2.44 7.84
N SER A 11 3.22 -3.21 8.82
CA SER A 11 2.43 -3.89 9.87
C SER A 11 1.42 -3.02 10.63
N ALA A 12 0.36 -3.63 11.17
CA ALA A 12 -0.56 -2.94 12.08
C ALA A 12 0.16 -2.36 13.31
N GLN A 13 1.18 -3.08 13.79
CA GLN A 13 1.94 -2.76 15.00
C GLN A 13 3.04 -1.71 14.79
N SER A 14 3.29 -1.29 13.54
CA SER A 14 4.32 -0.29 13.23
C SER A 14 3.71 1.10 13.05
N GLY A 15 4.29 2.09 13.73
CA GLY A 15 4.09 3.52 13.49
C GLY A 15 2.64 4.03 13.48
N SER A 16 2.47 5.31 13.13
CA SER A 16 1.15 5.90 12.91
C SER A 16 0.62 5.56 11.50
N LEU A 17 -0.69 5.75 11.27
CA LEU A 17 -1.30 5.65 9.94
C LEU A 17 -0.55 6.50 8.91
N THR A 18 -0.23 7.74 9.27
CA THR A 18 0.49 8.69 8.41
C THR A 18 1.88 8.19 8.04
N TYR A 19 2.63 7.65 9.01
CA TYR A 19 3.95 7.10 8.77
C TYR A 19 3.92 5.97 7.74
N LYS A 20 3.00 5.01 7.92
CA LYS A 20 2.82 3.87 7.01
C LYS A 20 2.39 4.29 5.62
N SER A 21 1.45 5.23 5.55
CA SER A 21 0.93 5.77 4.29
C SER A 21 2.02 6.49 3.51
N LYS A 22 2.84 7.29 4.20
CA LYS A 22 3.97 7.98 3.59
C LYS A 22 5.02 6.99 3.09
N HIS A 23 5.39 5.99 3.89
CA HIS A 23 6.35 4.97 3.47
C HIS A 23 5.90 4.23 2.19
N LEU A 24 4.61 3.88 2.12
CA LEU A 24 4.05 3.29 0.91
C LEU A 24 4.07 4.29 -0.26
N SER A 25 3.67 5.54 -0.06
CA SER A 25 3.70 6.59 -1.09
C SER A 25 5.10 6.80 -1.66
N ASP A 26 6.09 6.98 -0.79
CA ASP A 26 7.50 7.18 -1.18
C ASP A 26 7.98 5.99 -2.02
N ARG A 27 7.49 4.77 -1.73
CA ARG A 27 7.80 3.57 -2.52
C ARG A 27 7.11 3.58 -3.89
N LEU A 28 5.86 4.03 -3.96
CA LEU A 28 5.08 4.18 -5.20
C LEU A 28 5.61 5.30 -6.10
N GLU A 29 6.43 6.24 -5.62
CA GLU A 29 7.03 7.31 -6.43
C GLU A 29 8.26 6.82 -7.23
N THR A 30 8.92 5.73 -6.80
CA THR A 30 10.19 5.26 -7.38
C THR A 30 10.05 4.44 -8.69
N THR A 31 8.96 4.58 -9.46
CA THR A 31 8.50 3.62 -10.48
C THR A 31 8.12 4.25 -11.82
N ASN A 32 8.24 3.45 -12.87
CA ASN A 32 7.86 3.73 -14.26
C ASN A 32 6.36 3.48 -14.57
N GLY A 33 5.48 3.61 -13.58
CA GLY A 33 4.01 3.61 -13.74
C GLY A 33 3.33 2.24 -13.82
N ASP A 34 3.92 1.26 -14.53
CA ASP A 34 3.28 -0.06 -14.76
C ASP A 34 3.65 -1.16 -13.75
N GLN A 35 4.46 -0.82 -12.75
CA GLN A 35 4.94 -1.75 -11.73
C GLN A 35 3.84 -2.10 -10.71
N PHE A 36 3.79 -3.38 -10.35
CA PHE A 36 2.99 -3.85 -9.22
C PHE A 36 3.79 -3.72 -7.93
N PHE A 37 3.13 -3.29 -6.86
CA PHE A 37 3.71 -3.22 -5.52
C PHE A 37 3.08 -4.24 -4.60
N PHE A 38 3.91 -5.08 -4.01
CA PHE A 38 3.50 -6.15 -3.13
C PHE A 38 3.81 -5.71 -1.71
N MET A 39 2.76 -5.57 -0.91
CA MET A 39 2.83 -5.13 0.47
C MET A 39 2.23 -6.22 1.36
N PRO A 40 3.07 -7.05 2.00
CA PRO A 40 2.60 -7.94 3.04
C PRO A 40 2.15 -7.11 4.26
N TYR A 41 1.00 -7.44 4.82
CA TYR A 41 0.42 -6.76 5.98
C TYR A 41 -0.02 -7.77 7.02
N ASN A 42 0.24 -7.46 8.28
CA ASN A 42 -0.17 -8.29 9.41
C ASN A 42 -1.12 -7.48 10.30
N PRO A 43 -2.45 -7.68 10.21
CA PRO A 43 -3.42 -7.07 11.14
C PRO A 43 -3.27 -7.59 12.58
N GLY A 44 -2.61 -8.74 12.76
CA GLY A 44 -2.41 -9.42 14.03
C GLY A 44 -2.58 -10.93 13.88
N GLY A 45 -1.49 -11.69 13.97
CA GLY A 45 -1.51 -13.16 13.96
C GLY A 45 -1.83 -13.82 12.61
N HIS A 46 -2.00 -13.04 11.54
CA HIS A 46 -2.30 -13.52 10.19
C HIS A 46 -1.63 -12.60 9.16
N TRP A 47 -1.16 -13.16 8.04
CA TRP A 47 -0.57 -12.37 6.96
C TRP A 47 -1.54 -12.29 5.78
N VAL A 48 -1.75 -11.07 5.31
CA VAL A 48 -2.46 -10.77 4.07
C VAL A 48 -1.51 -10.09 3.10
N LEU A 49 -1.84 -10.14 1.81
CA LEU A 49 -1.07 -9.47 0.77
C LEU A 49 -1.91 -8.39 0.10
N ILE A 50 -1.41 -7.16 0.10
CA ILE A 50 -1.95 -6.07 -0.70
C ILE A 50 -1.12 -5.93 -1.97
N ILE A 51 -1.78 -5.85 -3.12
CA ILE A 51 -1.15 -5.56 -4.40
C ILE A 51 -1.66 -4.20 -4.88
N VAL A 52 -0.75 -3.23 -5.03
CA VAL A 52 -1.08 -1.87 -5.48
C VAL A 52 -0.57 -1.65 -6.89
N ARG A 53 -1.43 -1.09 -7.74
CA ARG A 53 -1.11 -0.60 -9.09
C ARG A 53 -1.40 0.90 -9.16
N PRO A 54 -0.42 1.77 -8.85
CA PRO A 54 -0.65 3.19 -8.66
C PRO A 54 -1.18 3.88 -9.93
N ALA A 55 -0.61 3.62 -11.12
CA ALA A 55 -1.04 4.27 -12.36
C ALA A 55 -2.44 3.85 -12.85
N LYS A 56 -2.95 2.70 -12.39
CA LYS A 56 -4.31 2.23 -12.70
C LYS A 56 -5.30 2.46 -11.56
N GLU A 57 -4.84 3.05 -10.46
CA GLU A 57 -5.60 3.24 -9.22
C GLU A 57 -6.29 1.94 -8.73
N MET A 58 -5.65 0.79 -8.96
CA MET A 58 -6.17 -0.52 -8.58
C MET A 58 -5.45 -1.06 -7.35
N VAL A 59 -6.24 -1.62 -6.43
CA VAL A 59 -5.74 -2.31 -5.24
C VAL A 59 -6.41 -3.68 -5.16
N TYR A 60 -5.63 -4.73 -4.99
CA TYR A 60 -6.11 -6.07 -4.73
C TYR A 60 -5.75 -6.48 -3.31
N TYR A 61 -6.72 -7.04 -2.60
CA TYR A 61 -6.55 -7.56 -1.25
C TYR A 61 -6.64 -9.09 -1.31
N MET A 62 -5.56 -9.75 -0.89
CA MET A 62 -5.46 -11.21 -0.90
C MET A 62 -5.40 -11.71 0.53
N ASP A 63 -6.48 -12.37 0.95
CA ASP A 63 -6.59 -13.04 2.23
C ASP A 63 -6.86 -14.53 1.97
N SER A 64 -6.01 -15.40 2.50
CA SER A 64 -6.13 -16.86 2.33
C SER A 64 -7.17 -17.48 3.27
N LEU A 65 -7.65 -16.75 4.28
CA LEU A 65 -8.67 -17.24 5.19
C LEU A 65 -10.08 -16.95 4.63
N PRO A 66 -11.03 -17.90 4.76
CA PRO A 66 -12.38 -17.71 4.26
C PRO A 66 -13.13 -16.65 5.08
N ASN A 67 -14.11 -15.99 4.44
CA ASN A 67 -15.06 -15.05 5.07
C ASN A 67 -14.38 -13.88 5.81
N ARG A 68 -13.28 -13.35 5.28
CA ARG A 68 -12.60 -12.17 5.82
C ARG A 68 -13.04 -10.88 5.13
N SER A 69 -13.24 -9.84 5.93
CA SER A 69 -13.38 -8.47 5.45
C SER A 69 -12.02 -7.80 5.36
N VAL A 70 -11.92 -6.81 4.48
CA VAL A 70 -10.72 -5.96 4.36
C VAL A 70 -10.54 -5.17 5.66
N ASP A 71 -9.40 -5.34 6.31
CA ASP A 71 -9.02 -4.59 7.50
C ASP A 71 -9.08 -3.06 7.24
N GLU A 72 -9.69 -2.34 8.17
CA GLU A 72 -9.94 -0.90 8.00
C GLU A 72 -8.65 -0.09 8.07
N CYS A 73 -7.74 -0.42 8.99
CA CYS A 73 -6.45 0.24 9.09
C CYS A 73 -5.65 0.06 7.79
N MET A 74 -5.59 -1.15 7.27
CA MET A 74 -4.99 -1.48 5.99
C MET A 74 -5.57 -0.65 4.85
N ARG A 75 -6.90 -0.62 4.72
CA ARG A 75 -7.59 0.18 3.69
C ARG A 75 -7.24 1.66 3.81
N ASN A 76 -7.20 2.20 5.03
CA ASN A 76 -6.87 3.59 5.27
C ASN A 76 -5.41 3.93 4.92
N ILE A 77 -4.46 3.00 5.17
CA ILE A 77 -3.05 3.17 4.79
C ILE A 77 -2.94 3.32 3.26
N VAL A 78 -3.53 2.38 2.53
CA VAL A 78 -3.43 2.34 1.06
C VAL A 78 -4.12 3.55 0.44
N ASN A 79 -5.33 3.88 0.88
CA ASN A 79 -6.07 5.04 0.36
C ASN A 79 -5.31 6.35 0.61
N THR A 80 -4.69 6.50 1.78
CA THR A 80 -3.90 7.70 2.10
C THR A 80 -2.62 7.75 1.27
N ALA A 81 -1.94 6.62 1.09
CA ALA A 81 -0.73 6.53 0.26
C ALA A 81 -1.00 6.88 -1.20
N ILE A 82 -2.09 6.37 -1.79
CA ILE A 82 -2.48 6.70 -3.17
C ILE A 82 -2.78 8.19 -3.32
N LYS A 83 -3.49 8.79 -2.36
CA LYS A 83 -3.73 10.25 -2.35
C LYS A 83 -2.43 11.05 -2.30
N MET A 84 -1.47 10.64 -1.48
CA MET A 84 -0.14 11.26 -1.40
C MET A 84 0.61 11.14 -2.73
N TYR A 85 0.66 9.94 -3.31
CA TYR A 85 1.29 9.65 -4.60
C TYR A 85 0.67 10.49 -5.73
N ASN A 86 -0.67 10.51 -5.85
CA ASN A 86 -1.35 11.31 -6.88
C ASN A 86 -1.08 12.80 -6.72
N SER A 87 -0.98 13.29 -5.49
CA SER A 87 -0.62 14.69 -5.21
C SER A 87 0.82 15.02 -5.62
N HIS A 88 1.72 14.04 -5.58
CA HIS A 88 3.10 14.18 -6.02
C HIS A 88 3.21 14.17 -7.54
N VAL A 89 2.63 13.16 -8.20
CA VAL A 89 2.69 13.01 -9.66
C VAL A 89 1.98 14.17 -10.37
N GLY A 90 0.81 14.61 -9.88
CA GLY A 90 0.09 15.75 -10.46
C GLY A 90 0.87 17.07 -10.43
N LYS A 91 1.75 17.25 -9.43
CA LYS A 91 2.67 18.40 -9.36
C LYS A 91 3.86 18.30 -10.32
N GLN A 92 4.26 17.10 -10.72
CA GLN A 92 5.35 16.91 -11.70
C GLN A 92 4.88 17.11 -13.15
N SER A 93 3.57 16.99 -13.39
CA SER A 93 2.95 17.18 -14.72
C SER A 93 2.43 18.60 -14.99
N SER A 94 2.63 19.56 -14.07
CA SER A 94 2.28 20.98 -14.23
C SER A 94 3.52 21.84 -14.44
#